data_AF-A0AB34JQP1-F1
#
_entry.id   AF-A0AB34JQP1-F1
#
_cell.length_a   1.000
_cell.length_b   1.000
_cell.length_c   1.000
_cell.angle_alpha   90.00
_cell.angle_beta   90.00
_cell.angle_gamma   90.00
#
_symmetry.space_group_name_H-M   'P 1'
#
loop_
_entity.id
_entity.type
_entity.pdbx_description
1 polymer ?
#
loop_
_entity_poly.entity_id
_entity_poly.type
_entity_poly.pdbx_seq_one_letter_code
_entity_poly.pdbx_strand_id
1 'polypeptide(L)'
;MLWTPLLLALLPSPRWAGGRLRPAPLGARMVDELHGRDEFVGALTAPPDGKVALSVVCFTSHVCRKCRAFSPRFERLAVLGLNHTSDCDTRFYRVNSLANLELFDSEGVEQLPTVAIYVDGQKTHALPVGKEIGAAAAEVAALVAELQAQPGEELRAQAECVAASTGEPERSTEILFGVLATGGAFARFLAAMGEFGVASEMVPTGATFAECLVECTADMELGGLESFGP
;
A
#
# COMPACT_ATOMS: atom_id res chain seq x y z
N MET A 1 35.85 40.68 -10.33
CA MET A 1 34.98 39.96 -9.38
C MET A 1 33.71 39.60 -10.12
N LEU A 2 33.55 38.34 -10.55
CA LEU A 2 32.31 37.76 -11.10
C LEU A 2 32.61 36.29 -11.48
N TRP A 3 32.62 35.41 -10.48
CA TRP A 3 32.75 33.96 -10.67
C TRP A 3 31.71 33.27 -9.78
N THR A 4 30.63 32.78 -10.39
CA THR A 4 29.78 31.74 -9.79
C THR A 4 29.29 30.82 -10.92
N PRO A 5 29.46 29.49 -10.81
CA PRO A 5 29.54 28.61 -11.96
C PRO A 5 28.19 28.00 -12.39
N LEU A 6 28.04 27.87 -13.71
CA LEU A 6 27.19 26.86 -14.35
C LEU A 6 27.67 25.46 -13.91
N LEU A 7 26.96 24.80 -13.00
CA LEU A 7 27.30 23.43 -12.60
C LEU A 7 26.06 22.60 -12.22
N LEU A 8 24.99 22.73 -13.02
CA LEU A 8 23.72 22.01 -12.79
C LEU A 8 23.12 21.35 -14.05
N ALA A 9 23.91 21.16 -15.11
CA ALA A 9 23.42 20.62 -16.39
C ALA A 9 23.98 19.24 -16.78
N LEU A 10 24.60 18.50 -15.85
CA LEU A 10 25.22 17.19 -16.12
C LEU A 10 24.79 16.08 -15.15
N LEU A 11 23.57 16.18 -14.60
CA LEU A 11 22.96 14.98 -14.02
C LEU A 11 22.44 14.12 -15.19
N PRO A 12 22.94 12.89 -15.37
CA PRO A 12 22.43 11.99 -16.39
C PRO A 12 20.96 11.71 -16.09
N SER A 13 20.09 11.99 -17.05
CA SER A 13 18.70 11.56 -17.02
C SER A 13 18.66 10.07 -16.66
N PRO A 14 17.76 9.59 -15.79
CA PRO A 14 17.59 8.17 -15.57
C PRO A 14 17.23 7.54 -16.92
N ARG A 15 18.24 6.95 -17.57
CA ARG A 15 18.06 6.10 -18.73
C ARG A 15 17.32 4.90 -18.20
N TRP A 16 15.99 4.93 -18.30
CA TRP A 16 15.18 3.74 -18.45
C TRP A 16 15.71 3.04 -19.69
N ALA A 17 16.79 2.26 -19.50
CA ALA A 17 17.36 1.44 -20.52
C ALA A 17 16.20 0.58 -21.03
N GLY A 18 15.91 0.70 -22.33
CA GLY A 18 14.91 -0.10 -23.04
C GLY A 18 15.32 -1.57 -23.10
N GLY A 19 15.59 -2.17 -21.95
CA GLY A 19 15.64 -3.60 -21.74
C GLY A 19 14.27 -4.11 -22.13
N ARG A 20 14.21 -4.77 -23.28
CA ARG A 20 13.05 -5.57 -23.66
C ARG A 20 12.78 -6.50 -22.49
N LEU A 21 11.71 -6.22 -21.74
CA LEU A 21 11.18 -7.14 -20.73
C LEU A 21 11.14 -8.50 -21.41
N ARG A 22 11.89 -9.48 -20.89
CA ARG A 22 11.79 -10.83 -21.39
C ARG A 22 10.33 -11.23 -21.20
N PRO A 23 9.59 -11.59 -22.26
CA PRO A 23 8.23 -12.06 -22.08
C PRO A 23 8.29 -13.27 -21.15
N ALA A 24 7.50 -13.25 -20.09
CA ALA A 24 7.34 -14.41 -19.21
C ALA A 24 7.00 -15.64 -20.07
N PRO A 25 7.48 -16.84 -19.70
CA PRO A 25 7.17 -18.05 -20.45
C PRO A 25 5.66 -18.14 -20.66
N LEU A 26 5.27 -18.27 -21.94
CA LEU A 26 3.88 -18.41 -22.39
C LEU A 26 3.23 -19.60 -21.66
N GLY A 27 2.48 -19.32 -20.59
CA GLY A 27 1.77 -20.35 -19.81
C GLY A 27 1.76 -20.15 -18.30
N ALA A 28 2.63 -19.30 -17.73
CA ALA A 28 2.54 -18.95 -16.32
C ALA A 28 1.34 -18.04 -16.08
N ARG A 29 0.28 -18.54 -15.43
CA ARG A 29 -0.74 -17.67 -14.84
C ARG A 29 -0.05 -16.91 -13.71
N MET A 30 0.09 -15.60 -13.87
CA MET A 30 0.70 -14.71 -12.87
C MET A 30 -0.30 -14.30 -11.79
N VAL A 31 -1.58 -14.63 -11.98
CA VAL A 31 -2.67 -14.35 -11.05
C VAL A 31 -3.43 -15.65 -10.80
N ASP A 32 -3.39 -16.11 -9.56
CA ASP A 32 -4.10 -17.32 -9.14
C ASP A 32 -5.53 -16.97 -8.70
N GLU A 33 -6.48 -17.85 -9.04
CA GLU A 33 -7.85 -17.76 -8.54
C GLU A 33 -7.98 -18.57 -7.26
N LEU A 34 -8.50 -17.93 -6.21
CA LEU A 34 -8.76 -18.56 -4.92
C LEU A 34 -10.26 -18.87 -4.83
N HIS A 35 -10.56 -20.14 -4.62
CA HIS A 35 -11.92 -20.69 -4.66
C HIS A 35 -12.53 -20.95 -3.29
N GLY A 36 -11.74 -20.86 -2.21
CA GLY A 36 -12.19 -21.11 -0.85
C GLY A 36 -11.39 -20.37 0.21
N ARG A 37 -11.90 -20.41 1.44
CA ARG A 37 -11.24 -19.81 2.62
C ARG A 37 -9.88 -20.46 2.92
N ASP A 38 -9.77 -21.78 2.80
CA ASP A 38 -8.52 -22.49 3.09
C ASP A 38 -7.43 -22.15 2.08
N GLU A 39 -7.79 -22.05 0.79
CA GLU A 39 -6.88 -21.57 -0.25
C GLU A 39 -6.46 -20.12 -0.01
N PHE A 40 -7.38 -19.27 0.44
CA PHE A 40 -7.09 -17.89 0.78
C PHE A 40 -6.10 -17.78 1.95
N VAL A 41 -6.35 -18.47 3.07
CA VAL A 41 -5.43 -18.46 4.21
C VAL A 41 -4.06 -19.05 3.83
N GLY A 42 -4.04 -20.14 3.07
CA GLY A 42 -2.81 -20.74 2.57
C GLY A 42 -2.02 -19.81 1.65
N ALA A 43 -2.70 -19.07 0.77
CA ALA A 43 -2.10 -18.11 -0.14
C ALA A 43 -1.44 -16.93 0.59
N LEU A 44 -2.03 -16.51 1.71
CA LEU A 44 -1.54 -15.41 2.55
C LEU A 44 -0.38 -15.80 3.48
N THR A 45 -0.10 -17.10 3.61
CA THR A 45 0.94 -17.58 4.53
C THR A 45 2.33 -17.22 4.03
N ALA A 46 3.18 -16.73 4.94
CA ALA A 46 4.56 -16.38 4.64
C ALA A 46 5.35 -17.59 4.08
N PRO A 47 6.20 -17.40 3.06
CA PRO A 47 7.07 -18.47 2.58
C PRO A 47 8.06 -18.90 3.68
N PRO A 48 8.47 -20.17 3.68
CA PRO A 48 9.42 -20.70 4.68
C PRO A 48 10.82 -20.07 4.59
N ASP A 49 11.12 -19.38 3.49
CA ASP A 49 12.43 -18.80 3.20
C ASP A 49 12.74 -17.52 4.01
N GLY A 50 11.86 -17.14 4.95
CA GLY A 50 12.02 -15.95 5.79
C GLY A 50 11.74 -14.62 5.08
N LYS A 51 11.42 -14.65 3.79
CA LYS A 51 10.96 -13.49 3.02
C LYS A 51 9.59 -13.02 3.50
N VAL A 52 9.32 -11.73 3.31
CA VAL A 52 8.00 -11.16 3.57
C VAL A 52 7.06 -11.56 2.42
N ALA A 53 5.91 -12.14 2.75
CA ALA A 53 4.84 -12.39 1.78
C ALA A 53 4.05 -11.11 1.53
N LEU A 54 4.12 -10.59 0.31
CA LEU A 54 3.30 -9.46 -0.14
C LEU A 54 2.21 -9.96 -1.08
N SER A 55 1.01 -10.16 -0.55
CA SER A 55 -0.11 -10.70 -1.32
C SER A 55 -1.05 -9.59 -1.76
N VAL A 56 -1.24 -9.45 -3.07
CA VAL A 56 -2.16 -8.49 -3.68
C VAL A 56 -3.41 -9.23 -4.15
N VAL A 57 -4.52 -9.04 -3.44
CA VAL A 57 -5.76 -9.79 -3.68
C VAL A 57 -6.82 -8.88 -4.30
N CYS A 58 -7.34 -9.26 -5.46
CA CYS A 58 -8.44 -8.57 -6.12
C CYS A 58 -9.77 -9.30 -5.89
N PHE A 59 -10.63 -8.68 -5.09
CA PHE A 59 -12.02 -9.11 -4.89
C PHE A 59 -12.86 -8.66 -6.08
N THR A 60 -13.42 -9.63 -6.81
CA THR A 60 -14.00 -9.41 -8.14
C THR A 60 -15.28 -10.22 -8.35
N SER A 61 -15.92 -9.98 -9.51
CA SER A 61 -17.08 -10.73 -9.97
C SER A 61 -17.13 -10.72 -11.50
N HIS A 62 -17.37 -11.88 -12.13
CA HIS A 62 -17.45 -11.96 -13.59
C HIS A 62 -18.70 -11.27 -14.16
N VAL A 63 -19.78 -11.14 -13.38
CA VAL A 63 -20.98 -10.40 -13.79
C VAL A 63 -20.80 -8.88 -13.70
N CYS A 64 -19.86 -8.39 -12.89
CA CYS A 64 -19.61 -6.97 -12.71
C CYS A 64 -18.84 -6.38 -13.92
N ARG A 65 -19.42 -5.35 -14.54
CA ARG A 65 -18.81 -4.65 -15.70
C ARG A 65 -17.48 -3.98 -15.34
N LYS A 66 -17.39 -3.34 -14.17
CA LYS A 66 -16.15 -2.69 -13.70
C LYS A 66 -15.05 -3.71 -13.45
N CYS A 67 -15.38 -4.84 -12.81
CA CYS A 67 -14.48 -5.97 -12.59
C CYS A 67 -13.87 -6.48 -13.90
N ARG A 68 -14.70 -6.71 -14.93
CA ARG A 68 -14.23 -7.13 -16.26
C ARG A 68 -13.30 -6.09 -16.91
N ALA A 69 -13.56 -4.80 -16.71
CA ALA A 69 -12.74 -3.72 -17.25
C ALA A 69 -11.40 -3.53 -16.49
N PHE A 70 -11.37 -3.82 -15.20
CA PHE A 70 -10.17 -3.74 -14.36
C PHE A 70 -9.27 -4.99 -14.49
N SER A 71 -9.87 -6.18 -14.64
CA SER A 71 -9.19 -7.48 -14.77
C SER A 71 -7.93 -7.47 -15.66
N PRO A 72 -7.98 -7.02 -16.94
CA PRO A 72 -6.79 -7.03 -17.79
C PRO A 72 -5.69 -6.07 -17.32
N ARG A 73 -6.03 -5.02 -16.56
CA ARG A 73 -5.02 -4.13 -15.94
C ARG A 73 -4.39 -4.79 -14.74
N PHE A 74 -5.18 -5.46 -13.91
CA PHE A 74 -4.67 -6.23 -12.78
C PHE A 74 -3.73 -7.36 -13.22
N GLU A 75 -4.05 -8.07 -14.30
CA GLU A 75 -3.12 -9.04 -14.92
C GLU A 75 -1.82 -8.38 -15.40
N ARG A 76 -1.92 -7.20 -16.02
CA ARG A 76 -0.71 -6.44 -16.41
C ARG A 76 0.10 -6.00 -15.19
N LEU A 77 -0.55 -5.65 -14.07
CA LEU A 77 0.14 -5.37 -12.82
C LEU A 77 0.86 -6.60 -12.30
N ALA A 78 0.29 -7.79 -12.38
CA ALA A 78 1.01 -9.01 -12.00
C ALA A 78 2.21 -9.29 -12.93
N VAL A 79 2.13 -8.92 -14.21
CA VAL A 79 3.22 -9.10 -15.18
C VAL A 79 4.34 -8.07 -15.05
N LEU A 80 3.97 -6.80 -14.93
CA LEU A 80 4.89 -5.65 -14.84
C LEU A 80 5.43 -5.50 -13.44
N GLY A 81 4.50 -5.63 -12.51
CA GLY A 81 4.71 -5.52 -11.12
C GLY A 81 5.32 -6.79 -10.60
N LEU A 82 6.60 -6.64 -10.30
CA LEU A 82 7.13 -7.07 -9.01
C LEU A 82 7.64 -8.50 -8.99
N ASN A 83 8.64 -8.72 -9.86
CA ASN A 83 9.64 -9.76 -9.67
C ASN A 83 10.08 -9.80 -8.20
N HIS A 84 10.11 -10.99 -7.61
CA HIS A 84 10.65 -11.25 -6.28
C HIS A 84 11.91 -10.39 -6.06
N THR A 85 11.85 -9.47 -5.10
CA THR A 85 13.09 -8.89 -4.59
C THR A 85 13.80 -9.96 -3.75
N SER A 86 15.04 -9.70 -3.33
CA SER A 86 15.72 -10.57 -2.38
C SER A 86 14.87 -10.84 -1.14
N ASP A 87 14.08 -9.84 -0.73
CA ASP A 87 13.49 -9.77 0.60
C ASP A 87 11.95 -9.93 0.62
N CYS A 88 11.27 -9.70 -0.51
CA CYS A 88 9.83 -9.82 -0.63
C CYS A 88 9.41 -10.84 -1.70
N ASP A 89 8.46 -11.68 -1.35
CA ASP A 89 7.77 -12.58 -2.27
C ASP A 89 6.38 -12.00 -2.59
N THR A 90 6.24 -11.41 -3.77
CA THR A 90 4.99 -10.75 -4.18
C THR A 90 4.14 -11.66 -5.04
N ARG A 91 2.87 -11.82 -4.65
CA ARG A 91 1.93 -12.73 -5.32
C ARG A 91 0.61 -12.03 -5.57
N PHE A 92 -0.02 -12.35 -6.70
CA PHE A 92 -1.29 -11.75 -7.11
C PHE A 92 -2.39 -12.79 -7.13
N TYR A 93 -3.52 -12.46 -6.52
CA TYR A 93 -4.66 -13.35 -6.37
C TYR A 93 -5.96 -12.69 -6.82
N ARG A 94 -6.94 -13.52 -7.17
CA ARG A 94 -8.32 -13.13 -7.42
C ARG A 94 -9.27 -13.96 -6.58
N VAL A 95 -10.27 -13.30 -6.02
CA VAL A 95 -11.36 -13.96 -5.31
C VAL A 95 -12.68 -13.55 -5.98
N ASN A 96 -13.49 -14.52 -6.36
CA ASN A 96 -14.80 -14.28 -6.98
C ASN A 96 -15.91 -14.28 -5.92
N SER A 97 -16.64 -13.18 -5.83
CA SER A 97 -17.79 -12.98 -4.91
C SER A 97 -18.83 -14.09 -5.00
N LEU A 98 -19.14 -14.58 -6.19
CA LEU A 98 -20.17 -15.60 -6.38
C LEU A 98 -19.77 -16.99 -5.83
N ALA A 99 -18.47 -17.22 -5.65
CA ALA A 99 -17.96 -18.47 -5.08
C ALA A 99 -17.69 -18.37 -3.57
N ASN A 100 -17.47 -17.16 -3.03
CA ASN A 100 -16.93 -16.94 -1.69
C ASN A 100 -17.57 -15.76 -0.96
N LEU A 101 -18.91 -15.72 -0.85
CA LEU A 101 -19.61 -14.59 -0.23
C LEU A 101 -19.15 -14.33 1.22
N GLU A 102 -19.03 -15.38 2.04
CA GLU A 102 -18.61 -15.26 3.44
C GLU A 102 -17.23 -14.60 3.59
N LEU A 103 -16.32 -14.84 2.64
CA LEU A 103 -14.99 -14.25 2.66
C LEU A 103 -15.05 -12.74 2.39
N PHE A 104 -16.01 -12.27 1.60
CA PHE A 104 -16.15 -10.83 1.32
C PHE A 104 -16.67 -10.11 2.55
N ASP A 105 -17.62 -10.72 3.27
CA ASP A 105 -18.16 -10.18 4.51
C ASP A 105 -17.09 -10.14 5.61
N SER A 106 -16.30 -11.21 5.78
CA SER A 106 -15.21 -11.23 6.77
C SER A 106 -14.10 -10.25 6.44
N GLU A 107 -13.89 -9.98 5.15
CA GLU A 107 -12.90 -9.02 4.67
C GLU A 107 -13.45 -7.59 4.55
N GLY A 108 -14.71 -7.34 4.94
CA GLY A 108 -15.32 -6.00 4.89
C GLY A 108 -15.34 -5.40 3.47
N VAL A 109 -15.53 -6.24 2.44
CA VAL A 109 -15.51 -5.79 1.03
C VAL A 109 -16.90 -5.32 0.60
N GLU A 110 -17.15 -4.03 0.69
CA GLU A 110 -18.45 -3.43 0.33
C GLU A 110 -18.62 -3.13 -1.17
N GLN A 111 -17.51 -2.87 -1.88
CA GLN A 111 -17.51 -2.40 -3.27
C GLN A 111 -16.68 -3.29 -4.18
N LEU A 112 -17.06 -3.40 -5.46
CA LEU A 112 -16.35 -4.21 -6.45
C LEU A 112 -15.94 -3.45 -7.71
N PRO A 113 -14.71 -3.69 -8.24
CA PRO A 113 -13.66 -4.49 -7.62
C PRO A 113 -13.00 -3.75 -6.44
N THR A 114 -12.44 -4.49 -5.49
CA THR A 114 -11.59 -3.95 -4.41
C THR A 114 -10.29 -4.71 -4.40
N VAL A 115 -9.18 -3.99 -4.29
CA VAL A 115 -7.84 -4.59 -4.15
C VAL A 115 -7.40 -4.45 -2.71
N ALA A 116 -7.16 -5.56 -2.05
CA ALA A 116 -6.55 -5.59 -0.73
C ALA A 116 -5.09 -6.03 -0.82
N ILE A 117 -4.24 -5.44 -0.01
CA ILE A 117 -2.83 -5.79 0.10
C ILE A 117 -2.59 -6.37 1.48
N TYR A 118 -1.92 -7.52 1.52
CA TYR A 118 -1.56 -8.22 2.74
C TYR A 118 -0.05 -8.35 2.84
N VAL A 119 0.47 -8.16 4.05
CA VAL A 119 1.86 -8.33 4.42
C VAL A 119 1.91 -9.41 5.49
N ASP A 120 2.55 -10.54 5.18
CA ASP A 120 2.61 -11.73 6.07
C ASP A 120 1.23 -12.15 6.60
N GLY A 121 0.23 -12.09 5.71
CA GLY A 121 -1.16 -12.44 5.98
C GLY A 121 -1.98 -11.41 6.75
N GLN A 122 -1.37 -10.29 7.15
CA GLN A 122 -2.09 -9.17 7.75
C GLN A 122 -2.49 -8.16 6.69
N LYS A 123 -3.74 -7.73 6.72
CA LYS A 123 -4.28 -6.75 5.78
C LYS A 123 -3.79 -5.35 6.13
N THR A 124 -3.08 -4.70 5.21
CA THR A 124 -2.54 -3.36 5.43
C THR A 124 -3.35 -2.29 4.69
N HIS A 125 -3.77 -2.58 3.46
CA HIS A 125 -4.51 -1.63 2.63
C HIS A 125 -5.72 -2.31 1.96
N ALA A 126 -6.78 -1.52 1.77
CA ALA A 126 -7.94 -1.89 0.95
C ALA A 126 -8.33 -0.70 0.07
N LEU A 127 -8.32 -0.92 -1.24
CA LEU A 127 -8.51 0.11 -2.26
C LEU A 127 -9.74 -0.24 -3.10
N PRO A 128 -10.88 0.43 -2.87
CA PRO A 128 -12.04 0.27 -3.75
C PRO A 128 -11.75 0.89 -5.11
N VAL A 129 -11.95 0.12 -6.18
CA VAL A 129 -11.74 0.62 -7.54
C VAL A 129 -12.95 1.47 -7.96
N GLY A 130 -12.73 2.78 -7.93
CA GLY A 130 -13.73 3.79 -8.27
C GLY A 130 -14.13 3.84 -9.75
N LYS A 131 -14.54 5.03 -10.22
CA LYS A 131 -14.90 5.24 -11.64
C LYS A 131 -13.67 5.27 -12.54
N GLU A 132 -12.54 5.72 -12.01
CA GLU A 132 -11.28 5.89 -12.75
C GLU A 132 -10.39 4.66 -12.63
N ILE A 133 -10.71 3.63 -13.41
CA ILE A 133 -10.02 2.33 -13.41
C ILE A 133 -8.50 2.47 -13.65
N GLY A 134 -8.09 3.45 -14.47
CA GLY A 134 -6.68 3.71 -14.74
C GLY A 134 -5.93 4.26 -13.52
N ALA A 135 -6.54 5.22 -12.80
CA ALA A 135 -5.97 5.80 -11.59
C ALA A 135 -5.82 4.74 -10.49
N ALA A 136 -6.85 3.93 -10.26
CA ALA A 136 -6.81 2.86 -9.28
C ALA A 136 -5.70 1.82 -9.57
N ALA A 137 -5.46 1.48 -10.84
CA ALA A 137 -4.37 0.58 -11.20
C ALA A 137 -2.99 1.19 -10.94
N ALA A 138 -2.83 2.50 -11.20
CA ALA A 138 -1.59 3.21 -10.92
C ALA A 138 -1.34 3.36 -9.41
N GLU A 139 -2.40 3.60 -8.63
CA GLU A 139 -2.35 3.68 -7.17
C GLU A 139 -1.94 2.35 -6.55
N VAL A 140 -2.55 1.24 -6.99
CA VAL A 140 -2.12 -0.10 -6.57
C VAL A 140 -0.65 -0.32 -6.94
N ALA A 141 -0.23 0.03 -8.16
CA ALA A 141 1.17 -0.13 -8.57
C ALA A 141 2.14 0.69 -7.68
N ALA A 142 1.78 1.92 -7.35
CA ALA A 142 2.58 2.80 -6.50
C ALA A 142 2.70 2.27 -5.08
N LEU A 143 1.59 1.85 -4.47
CA LEU A 143 1.60 1.29 -3.12
C LEU A 143 2.41 0.01 -3.02
N VAL A 144 2.26 -0.90 -3.99
CA VAL A 144 3.03 -2.15 -3.93
C VAL A 144 4.51 -1.86 -4.19
N ALA A 145 4.87 -0.92 -5.07
CA ALA A 145 6.26 -0.48 -5.25
C ALA A 145 6.85 0.18 -3.99
N GLU A 146 6.05 0.98 -3.28
CA GLU A 146 6.44 1.58 -2.00
C GLU A 146 6.71 0.52 -0.94
N LEU A 147 5.79 -0.44 -0.76
CA LEU A 147 5.96 -1.53 0.19
C LEU A 147 7.20 -2.36 -0.14
N GLN A 148 7.44 -2.66 -1.41
CA GLN A 148 8.64 -3.40 -1.83
C GLN A 148 9.96 -2.66 -1.60
N ALA A 149 9.94 -1.34 -1.50
CA ALA A 149 11.13 -0.54 -1.22
C ALA A 149 11.48 -0.50 0.27
N GLN A 150 10.55 -0.89 1.15
CA GLN A 150 10.77 -0.92 2.59
C GLN A 150 11.56 -2.18 2.99
N PRO A 151 12.43 -2.10 4.01
CA PRO A 151 13.06 -3.28 4.57
C PRO A 151 12.02 -4.20 5.19
N GLY A 152 12.20 -5.52 5.06
CA GLY A 152 11.21 -6.51 5.51
C GLY A 152 10.86 -6.43 7.01
N GLU A 153 11.79 -5.98 7.85
CA GLU A 153 11.56 -5.77 9.29
C GLU A 153 10.56 -4.62 9.55
N GLU A 154 10.65 -3.54 8.78
CA GLU A 154 9.74 -2.40 8.91
C GLU A 154 8.32 -2.74 8.42
N LEU A 155 8.22 -3.49 7.32
CA LEU A 155 6.94 -3.99 6.80
C LEU A 155 6.23 -4.87 7.82
N ARG A 156 6.96 -5.77 8.49
CA ARG A 156 6.40 -6.64 9.54
C ARG A 156 5.92 -5.83 10.74
N ALA A 157 6.72 -4.87 11.19
CA ALA A 157 6.33 -4.01 12.31
C ALA A 157 5.05 -3.21 11.98
N GLN A 158 4.92 -2.69 10.76
CA GLN A 158 3.71 -2.01 10.30
C GLN A 158 2.51 -2.95 10.27
N ALA A 159 2.67 -4.15 9.71
CA ALA A 159 1.63 -5.17 9.63
C ALA A 159 1.11 -5.57 11.02
N GLU A 160 2.01 -5.74 11.99
CA GLU A 160 1.67 -6.06 13.38
C GLU A 160 0.95 -4.91 14.09
N CYS A 161 1.37 -3.65 13.86
CA CYS A 161 0.68 -2.48 14.39
C CYS A 161 -0.76 -2.35 13.86
N VAL A 162 -0.98 -2.60 12.56
CA VAL A 162 -2.31 -2.56 11.95
C VAL A 162 -3.18 -3.69 12.52
N ALA A 163 -2.64 -4.90 12.65
CA ALA A 163 -3.33 -6.04 13.25
C ALA A 163 -3.76 -5.75 14.70
N ALA A 164 -2.90 -5.11 15.51
CA ALA A 164 -3.23 -4.72 16.87
C ALA A 164 -4.38 -3.69 16.94
N SER A 165 -4.44 -2.76 15.99
CA SER A 165 -5.48 -1.71 15.95
C SER A 165 -6.86 -2.20 15.46
N THR A 166 -6.91 -3.29 14.69
CA THR A 166 -8.15 -3.82 14.10
C THR A 166 -8.89 -4.82 15.00
N GLY A 167 -8.28 -5.19 16.14
CA GLY A 167 -8.83 -6.14 17.11
C GLY A 167 -9.98 -5.62 18.00
N GLU A 168 -10.36 -4.34 17.92
CA GLU A 168 -11.53 -3.80 18.63
C GLU A 168 -12.70 -3.56 17.65
N PRO A 169 -13.75 -4.40 17.65
CA PRO A 169 -14.78 -4.40 16.60
C PRO A 169 -15.84 -3.30 16.69
N GLU A 170 -15.76 -2.32 17.59
CA GLU A 170 -16.78 -1.25 17.66
C GLU A 170 -16.17 0.11 18.04
N ARG A 171 -16.22 1.05 17.09
CA ARG A 171 -15.79 2.47 17.16
C ARG A 171 -14.32 2.71 16.81
N SER A 172 -14.01 2.89 15.53
CA SER A 172 -13.02 3.89 15.06
C SER A 172 -12.86 3.86 13.54
N THR A 173 -13.80 4.47 12.81
CA THR A 173 -13.59 4.85 11.40
C THR A 173 -12.84 6.18 11.26
N GLU A 174 -12.39 6.81 12.34
CA GLU A 174 -11.75 8.14 12.31
C GLU A 174 -10.22 8.16 12.45
N ILE A 175 -9.54 7.01 12.65
CA ILE A 175 -8.09 7.04 12.97
C ILE A 175 -7.17 6.93 11.74
N LEU A 176 -7.67 6.63 10.53
CA LEU A 176 -6.78 6.22 9.43
C LEU A 176 -6.07 7.32 8.63
N PHE A 177 -6.17 8.61 9.00
CA PHE A 177 -5.43 9.69 8.31
C PHE A 177 -4.28 10.30 9.14
N GLY A 178 -4.11 9.92 10.41
CA GLY A 178 -3.14 10.55 11.31
C GLY A 178 -1.69 10.11 11.15
N VAL A 179 -1.42 8.91 10.60
CA VAL A 179 -0.08 8.30 10.65
C VAL A 179 0.80 8.67 9.44
N LEU A 180 0.25 9.26 8.39
CA LEU A 180 1.03 9.73 7.23
C LEU A 180 1.65 11.13 7.40
N ALA A 181 1.46 11.77 8.57
CA ALA A 181 1.95 13.12 8.83
C ALA A 181 3.32 13.21 9.55
N THR A 182 4.03 12.09 9.76
CA THR A 182 5.41 12.12 10.28
C THR A 182 6.43 12.28 9.15
N GLY A 183 6.50 13.51 8.62
CA GLY A 183 7.76 14.24 8.40
C GLY A 183 8.78 13.82 7.32
N GLY A 184 8.64 12.68 6.63
CA GLY A 184 9.66 12.24 5.65
C GLY A 184 9.15 11.92 4.25
N ALA A 185 8.03 11.20 4.16
CA ALA A 185 7.52 10.66 2.90
C ALA A 185 6.93 11.74 1.98
N PHE A 186 6.25 12.76 2.55
CA PHE A 186 5.63 13.83 1.76
C PHE A 186 6.64 14.72 1.03
N ALA A 187 7.81 14.98 1.63
CA ALA A 187 8.88 15.74 0.97
C ALA A 187 9.50 14.96 -0.20
N ARG A 188 9.58 13.62 -0.09
CA ARG A 188 10.05 12.75 -1.19
C ARG A 188 8.99 12.61 -2.29
N PHE A 189 7.70 12.59 -1.93
CA PHE A 189 6.59 12.63 -2.88
C PHE A 189 6.57 13.94 -3.70
N LEU A 190 6.75 15.09 -3.05
CA LEU A 190 6.85 16.38 -3.75
C LEU A 190 8.10 16.47 -4.66
N ALA A 191 9.22 15.86 -4.25
CA ALA A 191 10.41 15.76 -5.08
C ALA A 191 10.20 14.85 -6.31
N ALA A 192 9.46 13.75 -6.17
CA ALA A 192 9.11 12.85 -7.27
C ALA A 192 8.08 13.46 -8.25
N MET A 193 7.17 14.30 -7.75
CA MET A 193 6.17 14.98 -8.58
C MET A 193 6.76 16.17 -9.37
N GLY A 194 7.88 16.76 -8.92
CA GLY A 194 8.59 17.84 -9.62
C GLY A 194 9.15 17.45 -10.99
N GLU A 195 9.34 16.15 -11.27
CA GLU A 195 9.83 15.66 -12.57
C GLU A 195 8.74 15.55 -13.65
N PHE A 196 7.45 15.71 -13.30
CA PHE A 196 6.33 15.61 -14.25
C PHE A 196 5.87 16.93 -14.88
N GLY A 197 6.63 18.02 -14.70
CA GLY A 197 6.38 19.26 -15.43
C GLY A 197 5.02 19.91 -15.15
N VAL A 198 4.45 19.70 -13.97
CA VAL A 198 3.28 20.45 -13.50
C VAL A 198 3.78 21.61 -12.65
N ALA A 199 4.25 22.66 -13.33
CA ALA A 199 4.62 23.88 -12.66
C ALA A 199 3.40 24.79 -12.45
N SER A 200 3.28 25.25 -11.21
CA SER A 200 2.82 26.58 -10.81
C SER A 200 1.32 26.76 -10.62
N GLU A 201 0.85 26.56 -9.39
CA GLU A 201 0.13 27.56 -8.58
C GLU A 201 -0.46 26.88 -7.34
N MET A 202 0.32 26.75 -6.27
CA MET A 202 -0.18 26.70 -4.88
C MET A 202 1.01 26.66 -3.92
N VAL A 203 1.46 27.83 -3.50
CA VAL A 203 2.29 27.98 -2.30
C VAL A 203 1.36 28.53 -1.22
N PRO A 204 0.94 27.76 -0.21
CA PRO A 204 0.42 28.35 1.01
C PRO A 204 1.60 28.95 1.78
N THR A 205 1.63 30.28 1.82
CA THR A 205 2.46 31.07 2.71
C THR A 205 2.27 30.61 4.16
N GLY A 206 3.38 30.35 4.82
CA GLY A 206 3.41 29.79 6.17
C GLY A 206 2.74 30.65 7.23
N ALA A 207 1.98 29.97 8.10
CA ALA A 207 1.90 30.21 9.53
C ALA A 207 1.14 29.00 10.14
N THR A 208 1.48 28.66 11.38
CA THR A 208 0.76 27.72 12.28
C THR A 208 0.76 26.23 11.91
N PHE A 209 1.91 25.56 12.02
CA PHE A 209 1.96 24.11 12.30
C PHE A 209 2.80 23.75 13.54
N ALA A 210 3.54 24.73 14.08
CA ALA A 210 4.42 24.52 15.24
C ALA A 210 3.70 24.62 16.60
N GLU A 211 2.43 25.04 16.66
CA GLU A 211 1.70 25.17 17.93
C GLU A 211 0.85 23.95 18.30
N CYS A 212 0.56 23.02 17.38
CA CYS A 212 -0.23 21.81 17.71
C CYS A 212 0.60 20.65 18.32
N LEU A 213 1.93 20.73 18.33
CA LEU A 213 2.79 19.63 18.80
C LEU A 213 3.14 19.69 20.29
N VAL A 214 2.74 20.74 21.01
CA VAL A 214 3.09 20.92 22.44
C VAL A 214 1.96 20.50 23.39
N GLU A 215 0.70 20.39 22.94
CA GLU A 215 -0.42 20.02 23.83
C GLU A 215 -0.66 18.51 23.99
N CYS A 216 -0.09 17.63 23.14
CA CYS A 216 -0.36 16.20 23.23
C CYS A 216 0.55 15.40 24.19
N THR A 217 1.58 16.02 24.78
CA THR A 217 2.52 15.30 25.68
C THR A 217 2.35 15.64 27.17
N ALA A 218 1.35 16.47 27.53
CA ALA A 218 1.17 16.92 28.92
C ALA A 218 0.23 16.06 29.79
N ASP A 219 -0.50 15.09 29.23
CA ASP A 219 -1.59 14.38 29.95
C ASP A 219 -1.26 12.94 30.41
N MET A 220 -0.01 12.47 30.35
CA MET A 220 0.33 11.08 30.73
C MET A 220 1.05 10.87 32.08
N GLU A 221 1.24 11.90 32.90
CA GLU A 221 1.75 11.70 34.25
C GLU A 221 0.90 12.46 35.28
N LEU A 222 0.09 11.72 36.05
CA LEU A 222 -0.25 11.91 37.48
C LEU A 222 -1.57 11.20 37.84
N GLY A 223 -1.52 9.87 37.99
CA GLY A 223 -2.55 9.08 38.66
C GLY A 223 -1.98 8.50 39.96
N GLY A 224 -2.18 9.22 41.06
CA GLY A 224 -1.53 9.02 42.35
C GLY A 224 -1.94 7.76 43.12
N LEU A 225 -0.96 7.27 43.89
CA LEU A 225 -1.13 6.41 45.06
C LEU A 225 -1.81 7.21 46.18
N GLU A 226 -3.06 6.90 46.51
CA GLU A 226 -3.63 7.25 47.82
C GLU A 226 -3.82 5.99 48.67
N SER A 227 -3.05 5.97 49.75
CA SER A 227 -3.07 5.05 50.87
C SER A 227 -4.36 5.19 51.68
N PHE A 228 -5.08 4.08 51.89
CA PHE A 228 -6.03 3.94 52.98
C PHE A 228 -5.43 3.13 54.12
N GLY A 229 -5.48 3.68 55.31
CA GLY A 229 -5.37 2.93 56.56
C GLY A 229 -5.58 3.85 57.76
N PRO A 230 -5.76 3.27 58.95
CA PRO A 230 -6.74 2.24 59.33
C PRO A 230 -8.05 2.84 59.86
#